data_AF-A0A430QFX6-F1
#
_entry.id   AF-A0A430QFX6-F1
#
_cell.length_a   1.000
_cell.length_b   1.000
_cell.length_c   1.000
_cell.angle_alpha   90.00
_cell.angle_beta   90.00
_cell.angle_gamma   90.00
#
_symmetry.space_group_name_H-M   'P 1'
#
loop_
_entity.id
_entity.type
_entity.pdbx_description
1 polymer ?
#
loop_
_entity_poly.entity_id
_entity_poly.type
_entity_poly.pdbx_seq_one_letter_code
_entity_poly.pdbx_strand_id
1 'polypeptide(L)'
;MVSDSEEEDTVVKIGNVLQEIDEENWITMGGVDDRSACTFIRGYVKRQALYTCHTCLNVDKVKAAICFPCAIECHSDHDIVELYTKRYFRCDCGNSKFAGVCNCLLWEEKDDENDLNRYDDNFSNRYCTCQRPYPDPDYDGVEEMIQCGICENWFHLEEMYKHLNVEFLLDPEDSVSHYMQLGKQRTKSINEEEKRTLNEALAELPHPAAVNFATGNCHNADLSRDI
;
A
#
# COMPACT_ATOMS: atom_id res chain seq x y z
N MET A 1 13.94 26.37 -24.65
CA MET A 1 13.26 25.15 -25.11
C MET A 1 13.83 24.03 -24.27
N VAL A 2 13.11 23.70 -23.19
CA VAL A 2 13.45 22.59 -22.28
C VAL A 2 12.43 21.52 -22.65
N SER A 3 12.90 20.41 -23.21
CA SER A 3 12.07 19.25 -23.51
C SER A 3 12.13 18.31 -22.31
N ASP A 4 11.04 18.32 -21.54
CA ASP A 4 10.61 17.21 -20.69
C ASP A 4 10.28 16.01 -21.58
N SER A 5 10.84 14.85 -21.25
CA SER A 5 10.23 13.54 -21.53
C SER A 5 11.00 12.45 -20.78
N GLU A 6 10.73 12.29 -19.49
CA GLU A 6 11.02 11.06 -18.75
C GLU A 6 9.81 10.72 -17.88
N GLU A 7 8.72 10.29 -18.53
CA GLU A 7 7.74 9.40 -17.92
C GLU A 7 7.99 8.02 -18.54
N GLU A 8 8.97 7.30 -18.01
CA GLU A 8 9.10 5.87 -18.26
C GLU A 8 8.11 5.13 -17.35
N ASP A 9 7.14 4.47 -17.98
CA ASP A 9 6.31 3.41 -17.40
C ASP A 9 7.18 2.49 -16.52
N THR A 10 7.06 2.61 -15.20
CA THR A 10 7.72 1.71 -14.26
C THR A 10 6.94 0.41 -14.14
N VAL A 11 6.79 -0.31 -15.26
CA VAL A 11 6.33 -1.71 -15.24
C VAL A 11 7.47 -2.55 -14.68
N VAL A 12 7.43 -2.77 -13.36
CA VAL A 12 8.37 -3.65 -12.68
C VAL A 12 7.97 -5.09 -12.99
N LYS A 13 8.78 -5.78 -13.81
CA LYS A 13 8.59 -7.22 -14.06
C LYS A 13 8.80 -8.00 -12.77
N ILE A 14 7.94 -8.97 -12.50
CA ILE A 14 8.07 -9.91 -11.38
C ILE A 14 9.47 -10.55 -11.32
N GLY A 15 10.06 -10.86 -12.47
CA GLY A 15 11.43 -11.39 -12.57
C GLY A 15 12.51 -10.51 -11.91
N ASN A 16 12.35 -9.20 -11.92
CA ASN A 16 13.31 -8.26 -11.33
C ASN A 16 13.16 -8.22 -9.81
N VAL A 17 11.92 -8.24 -9.29
CA VAL A 17 11.65 -8.24 -7.84
C VAL A 17 12.14 -9.54 -7.19
N LEU A 18 12.01 -10.67 -7.88
CA LEU A 18 12.43 -11.99 -7.38
C LEU A 18 13.92 -12.13 -7.10
N GLN A 19 14.76 -11.30 -7.74
CA GLN A 19 16.21 -11.30 -7.51
C GLN A 19 16.57 -10.64 -6.18
N GLU A 20 15.66 -9.85 -5.59
CA GLU A 20 15.87 -9.09 -4.36
C GLU A 20 15.14 -9.70 -3.14
N ILE A 21 14.24 -10.67 -3.36
CA ILE A 21 13.46 -11.32 -2.30
C ILE A 21 14.25 -12.50 -1.68
N ASP A 22 14.50 -12.44 -0.37
CA ASP A 22 15.06 -13.53 0.43
C ASP A 22 14.06 -14.70 0.63
N GLU A 23 14.57 -15.85 1.06
CA GLU A 23 13.76 -17.07 1.26
C GLU A 23 12.70 -16.90 2.38
N GLU A 24 12.88 -15.96 3.32
CA GLU A 24 11.97 -15.73 4.45
C GLU A 24 10.77 -14.84 4.06
N ASN A 25 11.00 -13.78 3.28
CA ASN A 25 9.97 -12.90 2.72
C ASN A 25 9.06 -13.66 1.75
N TRP A 26 9.61 -14.64 1.07
CA TRP A 26 8.88 -15.53 0.18
C TRP A 26 7.76 -16.33 0.88
N ILE A 27 8.08 -16.95 2.02
CA ILE A 27 7.10 -17.68 2.84
C ILE A 27 6.00 -16.71 3.29
N THR A 28 6.42 -15.49 3.65
CA THR A 28 5.53 -14.41 4.12
C THR A 28 4.61 -13.87 3.02
N MET A 29 5.06 -13.84 1.76
CA MET A 29 4.27 -13.33 0.62
C MET A 29 3.23 -14.29 0.07
N GLY A 30 3.22 -15.57 0.45
CA GLY A 30 2.20 -16.48 -0.10
C GLY A 30 2.45 -17.97 -0.04
N GLY A 31 3.47 -18.42 0.71
CA GLY A 31 3.56 -19.80 1.17
C GLY A 31 3.70 -20.86 0.08
N VAL A 32 4.80 -20.85 -0.66
CA VAL A 32 5.18 -22.03 -1.45
C VAL A 32 6.66 -22.33 -1.31
N ASP A 33 7.07 -23.22 -0.41
CA ASP A 33 8.49 -23.55 -0.13
C ASP A 33 9.36 -23.96 -1.36
N ASP A 34 8.75 -24.11 -2.53
CA ASP A 34 9.40 -24.53 -3.77
C ASP A 34 8.89 -23.72 -4.98
N ARG A 35 9.79 -22.98 -5.64
CA ARG A 35 9.51 -22.21 -6.86
C ARG A 35 9.27 -23.09 -8.09
N SER A 36 9.69 -24.36 -8.02
CA SER A 36 9.68 -25.29 -9.16
C SER A 36 8.46 -26.21 -9.23
N ALA A 37 7.51 -26.09 -8.31
CA ALA A 37 6.33 -26.95 -8.25
C ALA A 37 5.02 -26.16 -8.20
N CYS A 38 4.07 -26.51 -9.08
CA CYS A 38 2.71 -25.97 -9.03
C CYS A 38 2.04 -26.34 -7.70
N THR A 39 1.32 -25.41 -7.06
CA THR A 39 0.62 -25.69 -5.80
C THR A 39 -0.55 -26.66 -5.94
N PHE A 40 -0.99 -26.96 -7.17
CA PHE A 40 -2.08 -27.89 -7.45
C PHE A 40 -1.88 -29.28 -6.79
N ILE A 41 -0.65 -29.79 -6.74
CA ILE A 41 -0.31 -31.10 -6.12
C ILE A 41 -0.51 -31.10 -4.60
N ARG A 42 -0.48 -29.92 -3.98
CA ARG A 42 -0.71 -29.73 -2.54
C ARG A 42 -2.20 -29.71 -2.20
N GLY A 43 -3.09 -29.80 -3.20
CA GLY A 43 -4.53 -29.74 -3.05
C GLY A 43 -5.01 -28.33 -2.68
N TYR A 44 -6.01 -28.26 -1.79
CA TYR A 44 -6.57 -27.00 -1.31
C TYR A 44 -5.71 -26.42 -0.18
N VAL A 45 -4.89 -25.44 -0.52
CA VAL A 45 -3.94 -24.81 0.41
C VAL A 45 -4.68 -23.88 1.36
N LYS A 46 -4.32 -23.88 2.66
CA LYS A 46 -4.99 -23.05 3.68
C LYS A 46 -4.98 -21.56 3.34
N ARG A 47 -3.87 -21.04 2.82
CA ARG A 47 -3.71 -19.66 2.34
C ARG A 47 -2.57 -19.65 1.32
N GLN A 48 -2.78 -19.05 0.15
CA GLN A 48 -1.73 -18.85 -0.86
C GLN A 48 -1.98 -17.56 -1.65
N ALA A 49 -0.93 -16.93 -2.14
CA ALA A 49 -1.04 -15.81 -3.08
C ALA A 49 -1.47 -16.32 -4.46
N LEU A 50 -2.40 -15.59 -5.07
CA LEU A 50 -3.03 -15.94 -6.33
C LEU A 50 -2.96 -14.78 -7.33
N TYR A 51 -2.96 -15.15 -8.60
CA TYR A 51 -2.90 -14.21 -9.72
C TYR A 51 -3.96 -14.60 -10.75
N THR A 52 -4.54 -13.64 -11.44
CA THR A 52 -5.35 -13.89 -12.64
C THR A 52 -4.56 -13.46 -13.88
N CYS A 53 -4.74 -14.15 -15.00
CA CYS A 53 -4.05 -13.85 -16.24
C CYS A 53 -5.02 -13.25 -17.26
N HIS A 54 -4.90 -11.96 -17.53
CA HIS A 54 -5.72 -11.23 -18.49
C HIS A 54 -5.38 -11.58 -19.94
N THR A 55 -4.14 -12.01 -20.21
CA THR A 55 -3.74 -12.48 -21.55
C THR A 55 -4.37 -13.82 -21.91
N CYS A 56 -4.44 -14.76 -20.96
CA CYS A 56 -4.95 -16.11 -21.23
C CYS A 56 -6.48 -16.23 -21.06
N LEU A 57 -7.10 -15.35 -20.27
CA LEU A 57 -8.50 -15.47 -19.91
C LEU A 57 -9.26 -14.20 -20.26
N ASN A 58 -10.48 -14.38 -20.75
CA ASN A 58 -11.47 -13.33 -20.69
C ASN A 58 -12.07 -13.30 -19.27
N VAL A 59 -11.49 -12.49 -18.40
CA VAL A 59 -11.79 -12.43 -16.96
C VAL A 59 -13.24 -12.04 -16.64
N ASP A 60 -13.95 -11.38 -17.56
CA ASP A 60 -15.38 -11.07 -17.42
C ASP A 60 -16.27 -12.32 -17.59
N LYS A 61 -15.77 -13.34 -18.30
CA LYS A 61 -16.52 -14.58 -18.59
C LYS A 61 -16.03 -15.76 -17.79
N VAL A 62 -14.72 -15.87 -17.59
CA VAL A 62 -14.06 -17.02 -16.97
C VAL A 62 -13.22 -16.52 -15.80
N LYS A 63 -13.69 -16.83 -14.59
CA LYS A 63 -12.92 -16.62 -13.36
C LYS A 63 -12.03 -17.83 -13.12
N ALA A 64 -10.72 -17.58 -13.03
CA ALA A 64 -9.71 -18.56 -12.68
C ALA A 64 -8.55 -17.85 -11.97
N ALA A 65 -7.77 -18.60 -11.18
CA ALA A 65 -6.51 -18.06 -10.66
C ALA A 65 -5.38 -19.08 -10.67
N ILE A 66 -4.18 -18.57 -10.86
CA ILE A 66 -2.94 -19.31 -10.91
C ILE A 66 -2.12 -19.03 -9.63
N CYS A 67 -1.39 -20.05 -9.18
CA CYS A 67 -0.47 -19.89 -8.05
C CYS A 67 0.80 -19.16 -8.47
N PHE A 68 1.51 -18.64 -7.48
CA PHE A 68 2.75 -17.90 -7.68
C PHE A 68 3.81 -18.61 -8.58
N PRO A 69 4.15 -19.91 -8.39
CA PRO A 69 5.07 -20.61 -9.30
C PRO A 69 4.63 -20.59 -10.77
N CYS A 70 3.33 -20.76 -11.03
CA CYS A 70 2.80 -20.70 -12.40
C CYS A 70 2.81 -19.27 -12.96
N ALA A 71 2.62 -18.25 -12.11
CA ALA A 71 2.71 -16.86 -12.52
C ALA A 71 4.09 -16.53 -13.11
N ILE A 72 5.15 -17.13 -12.57
CA ILE A 72 6.52 -16.93 -13.09
C ILE A 72 6.84 -17.89 -14.22
N GLU A 73 6.65 -19.18 -14.02
CA GLU A 73 7.18 -20.18 -14.95
C GLU A 73 6.31 -20.33 -16.19
N CYS A 74 4.99 -20.13 -16.06
CA CYS A 74 4.03 -20.32 -17.16
C CYS A 74 3.49 -18.99 -17.72
N HIS A 75 3.54 -17.91 -16.93
CA HIS A 75 2.91 -16.63 -17.27
C HIS A 75 3.83 -15.40 -17.06
N SER A 76 5.16 -15.58 -17.10
CA SER A 76 6.15 -14.49 -16.91
C SER A 76 5.95 -13.27 -17.81
N ASP A 77 5.53 -13.52 -19.05
CA ASP A 77 5.41 -12.50 -20.10
C ASP A 77 3.94 -12.18 -20.44
N HIS A 78 3.02 -12.57 -19.55
CA HIS A 78 1.61 -12.25 -19.67
C HIS A 78 1.23 -11.07 -18.77
N ASP A 79 0.13 -10.42 -19.13
CA ASP A 79 -0.54 -9.46 -18.26
C ASP A 79 -1.27 -10.21 -17.15
N ILE A 80 -0.70 -10.16 -15.95
CA ILE A 80 -1.23 -10.83 -14.75
C ILE A 80 -1.52 -9.80 -13.66
N VAL A 81 -2.63 -9.99 -12.97
CA VAL A 81 -3.06 -9.15 -11.84
C VAL A 81 -3.04 -9.97 -10.57
N GLU A 82 -2.44 -9.41 -9.53
CA GLU A 82 -2.38 -10.02 -8.20
C GLU A 82 -3.75 -9.96 -7.51
N LEU A 83 -4.25 -11.12 -7.08
CA LEU A 83 -5.49 -11.26 -6.30
C LEU A 83 -5.22 -11.38 -4.79
N TYR A 84 -3.97 -11.18 -4.40
CA TYR A 84 -3.43 -11.37 -3.06
C TYR A 84 -3.71 -12.79 -2.53
N THR A 85 -3.75 -12.93 -1.21
CA THR A 85 -3.90 -14.23 -0.55
C THR A 85 -5.37 -14.61 -0.39
N LYS A 86 -5.74 -15.80 -0.86
CA LYS A 86 -7.06 -16.42 -0.66
C LYS A 86 -6.92 -17.73 0.11
N ARG A 87 -7.98 -18.15 0.80
CA ARG A 87 -7.99 -19.38 1.59
C ARG A 87 -8.61 -20.55 0.82
N TYR A 88 -8.11 -21.74 1.10
CA TYR A 88 -8.67 -23.00 0.61
C TYR A 88 -8.89 -23.00 -0.91
N PHE A 89 -7.85 -22.62 -1.63
CA PHE A 89 -7.87 -22.50 -3.08
C PHE A 89 -6.85 -23.45 -3.71
N ARG A 90 -7.10 -23.89 -4.93
CA ARG A 90 -6.21 -24.75 -5.72
C ARG A 90 -5.96 -24.13 -7.10
N CYS A 91 -4.72 -24.14 -7.56
CA CYS A 91 -4.31 -23.50 -8.80
C CYS A 91 -5.07 -24.01 -10.04
N ASP A 92 -5.60 -23.10 -10.85
CA ASP A 92 -6.33 -23.42 -12.08
C ASP A 92 -5.43 -23.50 -13.33
N CYS A 93 -4.16 -23.09 -13.27
CA CYS A 93 -3.27 -23.05 -14.43
C CYS A 93 -3.27 -24.39 -15.18
N GLY A 94 -3.61 -24.40 -16.48
CA GLY A 94 -3.58 -25.60 -17.32
C GLY A 94 -4.76 -26.58 -17.13
N ASN A 95 -5.78 -26.26 -16.35
CA ASN A 95 -7.03 -27.03 -16.35
C ASN A 95 -7.95 -26.64 -17.51
N SER A 96 -9.18 -27.15 -17.53
CA SER A 96 -10.14 -26.90 -18.61
C SER A 96 -10.43 -25.40 -18.87
N LYS A 97 -10.28 -24.53 -17.86
CA LYS A 97 -10.46 -23.07 -18.00
C LYS A 97 -9.40 -22.42 -18.91
N PHE A 98 -8.24 -23.07 -19.07
CA PHE A 98 -7.14 -22.62 -19.94
C PHE A 98 -7.00 -23.47 -21.21
N ALA A 99 -7.98 -24.34 -21.49
CA ALA A 99 -7.94 -25.27 -22.60
C ALA A 99 -7.74 -24.55 -23.94
N GLY A 100 -6.72 -24.99 -24.70
CA GLY A 100 -6.39 -24.44 -26.01
C GLY A 100 -5.70 -23.07 -25.99
N VAL A 101 -5.41 -22.52 -24.79
CA VAL A 101 -4.71 -21.24 -24.64
C VAL A 101 -3.33 -21.45 -24.03
N CYS A 102 -3.25 -22.07 -22.85
CA CYS A 102 -1.98 -22.24 -22.13
C CYS A 102 -2.01 -23.50 -21.26
N ASN A 103 -0.93 -24.28 -21.31
CA ASN A 103 -0.75 -25.47 -20.46
C ASN A 103 0.18 -25.14 -19.29
N CYS A 104 0.02 -25.85 -18.18
CA CYS A 104 0.92 -25.69 -17.04
C CYS A 104 2.24 -26.46 -17.29
N LEU A 105 3.36 -25.75 -17.27
CA LEU A 105 4.70 -26.35 -17.44
C LEU A 105 5.19 -27.10 -16.19
N LEU A 106 4.57 -26.84 -15.03
CA LEU A 106 5.00 -27.38 -13.74
C LEU A 106 4.23 -28.63 -13.31
N TRP A 107 3.03 -28.85 -13.87
CA TRP A 107 2.21 -30.03 -13.57
C TRP A 107 1.11 -30.22 -14.63
N GLU A 108 1.19 -31.31 -15.39
CA GLU A 108 0.27 -31.58 -16.51
C GLU A 108 -1.03 -32.26 -16.08
N GLU A 109 -0.98 -33.14 -15.07
CA GLU A 109 -2.12 -33.99 -14.68
C GLU A 109 -3.09 -33.25 -13.74
N LYS A 110 -4.00 -32.46 -14.31
CA LYS A 110 -4.97 -31.67 -13.55
C LYS A 110 -6.39 -32.20 -13.71
N ASP A 111 -7.17 -31.99 -12.65
CA ASP A 111 -8.62 -32.14 -12.70
C ASP A 111 -9.18 -31.03 -13.59
N ASP A 112 -10.23 -31.32 -14.35
CA ASP A 112 -10.83 -30.37 -15.29
C ASP A 112 -11.32 -29.10 -14.58
N GLU A 113 -11.95 -29.27 -13.42
CA GLU A 113 -12.45 -28.18 -12.58
C GLU A 113 -12.06 -28.39 -11.11
N ASN A 114 -11.92 -27.27 -10.39
CA ASN A 114 -11.65 -27.25 -8.95
C ASN A 114 -12.93 -26.86 -8.19
N ASP A 115 -13.80 -27.85 -7.92
CA ASP A 115 -15.16 -27.63 -7.42
C ASP A 115 -15.27 -26.85 -6.09
N LEU A 116 -14.22 -26.85 -5.26
CA LEU A 116 -14.23 -26.15 -3.97
C LEU A 116 -13.62 -24.74 -4.04
N ASN A 117 -13.07 -24.35 -5.19
CA ASN A 117 -12.59 -22.99 -5.39
C ASN A 117 -13.76 -22.00 -5.31
N ARG A 118 -13.51 -20.87 -4.64
CA ARG A 118 -14.47 -19.76 -4.56
C ARG A 118 -13.95 -18.59 -5.36
N TYR A 119 -14.82 -18.06 -6.21
CA TYR A 119 -14.49 -16.98 -7.13
C TYR A 119 -15.40 -15.78 -6.84
N ASP A 120 -14.83 -14.72 -6.27
CA ASP A 120 -15.51 -13.44 -6.08
C ASP A 120 -15.31 -12.53 -7.30
N ASP A 121 -15.69 -11.26 -7.20
CA ASP A 121 -15.59 -10.31 -8.32
C ASP A 121 -14.16 -9.79 -8.56
N ASN A 122 -13.23 -10.02 -7.64
CA ASN A 122 -11.83 -9.63 -7.80
C ASN A 122 -11.19 -10.35 -8.99
N PHE A 123 -11.62 -11.59 -9.23
CA PHE A 123 -11.16 -12.40 -10.38
C PHE A 123 -11.54 -11.79 -11.74
N SER A 124 -12.46 -10.83 -11.76
CA SER A 124 -12.86 -10.07 -12.94
C SER A 124 -12.37 -8.61 -12.90
N ASN A 125 -11.36 -8.31 -12.07
CA ASN A 125 -10.83 -6.96 -11.86
C ASN A 125 -11.93 -5.97 -11.42
N ARG A 126 -12.82 -6.40 -10.52
CA ARG A 126 -13.85 -5.56 -9.91
C ARG A 126 -13.75 -5.63 -8.40
N TYR A 127 -13.67 -4.46 -7.77
CA TYR A 127 -13.42 -4.34 -6.35
C TYR A 127 -14.44 -3.43 -5.68
N CYS A 128 -14.60 -3.64 -4.36
CA CYS A 128 -15.49 -2.86 -3.51
C CYS A 128 -16.97 -2.92 -3.96
N THR A 129 -17.82 -2.21 -3.24
CA THR A 129 -19.21 -1.98 -3.62
C THR A 129 -19.33 -1.12 -4.88
N CYS A 130 -18.32 -0.28 -5.17
CA CYS A 130 -18.30 0.59 -6.35
C CYS A 130 -17.94 -0.14 -7.66
N GLN A 131 -17.44 -1.39 -7.60
CA GLN A 131 -17.11 -2.21 -8.77
C GLN A 131 -16.06 -1.59 -9.71
N ARG A 132 -15.22 -0.69 -9.19
CA ARG A 132 -14.12 -0.07 -9.92
C ARG A 132 -12.95 -1.08 -10.04
N PRO A 133 -12.19 -1.04 -11.15
CA PRO A 133 -10.99 -1.86 -11.30
C PRO A 133 -9.86 -1.35 -10.41
N TYR A 134 -8.81 -2.16 -10.25
CA TYR A 134 -7.58 -1.73 -9.58
C TYR A 134 -6.36 -2.20 -10.39
N PRO A 135 -5.43 -1.30 -10.74
CA PRO A 135 -5.50 0.16 -10.54
C PRO A 135 -6.63 0.81 -11.35
N ASP A 136 -7.27 1.83 -10.78
CA ASP A 136 -8.34 2.58 -11.45
C ASP A 136 -7.73 3.68 -12.35
N PRO A 137 -7.91 3.63 -13.68
CA PRO A 137 -7.33 4.63 -14.59
C PRO A 137 -7.94 6.03 -14.43
N ASP A 138 -9.12 6.14 -13.82
CA ASP A 138 -9.82 7.42 -13.64
C ASP A 138 -9.55 8.05 -12.26
N TYR A 139 -8.70 7.43 -11.42
CA TYR A 139 -8.42 7.88 -10.06
C TYR A 139 -6.93 8.23 -9.86
N ASP A 140 -6.65 9.53 -9.68
CA ASP A 140 -5.29 10.06 -9.51
C ASP A 140 -4.77 10.04 -8.05
N GLY A 141 -5.57 9.55 -7.10
CA GLY A 141 -5.22 9.52 -5.69
C GLY A 141 -4.45 8.27 -5.27
N VAL A 142 -3.94 8.26 -4.04
CA VAL A 142 -3.43 7.03 -3.42
C VAL A 142 -4.63 6.23 -2.90
N GLU A 143 -4.91 5.10 -3.53
CA GLU A 143 -6.05 4.27 -3.20
C GLU A 143 -5.65 3.15 -2.23
N GLU A 144 -5.98 3.31 -0.95
CA GLU A 144 -5.77 2.26 0.05
C GLU A 144 -6.90 1.24 0.00
N MET A 145 -6.55 -0.06 0.03
CA MET A 145 -7.52 -1.15 0.01
C MET A 145 -7.40 -2.05 1.24
N ILE A 146 -8.53 -2.61 1.67
CA ILE A 146 -8.61 -3.58 2.77
C ILE A 146 -9.34 -4.86 2.34
N GLN A 147 -8.75 -6.01 2.65
CA GLN A 147 -9.37 -7.31 2.38
C GLN A 147 -10.32 -7.71 3.52
N CYS A 148 -11.56 -8.08 3.20
CA CYS A 148 -12.47 -8.65 4.19
C CYS A 148 -12.04 -10.06 4.60
N GLY A 149 -11.84 -10.29 5.90
CA GLY A 149 -11.49 -11.61 6.43
C GLY A 149 -12.57 -12.70 6.32
N ILE A 150 -13.77 -12.37 5.85
CA ILE A 150 -14.90 -13.31 5.68
C ILE A 150 -15.12 -13.64 4.21
N CYS A 151 -15.46 -12.65 3.39
CA CYS A 151 -15.73 -12.85 1.96
C CYS A 151 -14.49 -12.78 1.07
N GLU A 152 -13.34 -12.39 1.62
CA GLU A 152 -12.05 -12.24 0.91
C GLU A 152 -12.04 -11.19 -0.21
N ASN A 153 -13.14 -10.45 -0.39
CA ASN A 153 -13.24 -9.34 -1.30
C ASN A 153 -12.44 -8.13 -0.79
N TRP A 154 -11.87 -7.34 -1.70
CA TRP A 154 -11.16 -6.11 -1.41
C TRP A 154 -12.06 -4.89 -1.53
N PHE A 155 -11.91 -3.95 -0.60
CA PHE A 155 -12.70 -2.73 -0.52
C PHE A 155 -11.78 -1.51 -0.46
N HIS A 156 -12.14 -0.44 -1.17
CA HIS A 156 -11.49 0.87 -0.99
C HIS A 156 -11.74 1.35 0.44
N LEU A 157 -10.67 1.73 1.14
CA LEU A 157 -10.72 2.11 2.54
C LEU A 157 -11.60 3.35 2.75
N GLU A 158 -11.48 4.34 1.86
CA GLU A 158 -12.29 5.56 1.87
C GLU A 158 -13.79 5.25 1.71
N GLU A 159 -14.15 4.42 0.75
CA GLU A 159 -15.55 4.02 0.53
C GLU A 159 -16.12 3.26 1.73
N MET A 160 -15.30 2.42 2.37
CA MET A 160 -15.67 1.75 3.61
C MET A 160 -15.94 2.75 4.76
N TYR A 161 -15.06 3.74 4.95
CA TYR A 161 -15.26 4.76 5.98
C TYR A 161 -16.48 5.65 5.73
N LYS A 162 -16.74 6.00 4.47
CA LYS A 162 -17.97 6.70 4.05
C LYS A 162 -19.22 5.90 4.40
N HIS A 163 -19.25 4.62 4.03
CA HIS A 163 -20.38 3.74 4.36
C HIS A 163 -20.60 3.55 5.87
N LEU A 164 -19.52 3.55 6.66
CA LEU A 164 -19.58 3.44 8.13
C LEU A 164 -19.81 4.79 8.82
N ASN A 165 -19.90 5.89 8.08
CA ASN A 165 -20.05 7.26 8.59
C ASN A 165 -18.94 7.65 9.59
N VAL A 166 -17.70 7.27 9.27
CA VAL A 166 -16.47 7.58 10.03
C VAL A 166 -15.41 8.28 9.18
N GLU A 167 -15.82 8.95 8.11
CA GLU A 167 -14.94 9.68 7.18
C GLU A 167 -14.09 10.75 7.87
N PHE A 168 -14.54 11.30 9.00
CA PHE A 168 -13.76 12.25 9.81
C PHE A 168 -12.40 11.69 10.27
N LEU A 169 -12.22 10.37 10.33
CA LEU A 169 -10.92 9.76 10.63
C LEU A 169 -9.87 9.97 9.55
N LEU A 170 -10.29 10.35 8.34
CA LEU A 170 -9.42 10.70 7.22
C LEU A 170 -9.05 12.19 7.22
N ASP A 171 -9.59 13.00 8.13
CA ASP A 171 -9.32 14.44 8.15
C ASP A 171 -7.84 14.70 8.50
N PRO A 172 -7.03 15.26 7.58
CA PRO A 172 -5.63 15.56 7.86
C PRO A 172 -5.46 16.62 8.96
N GLU A 173 -6.46 17.49 9.18
CA GLU A 173 -6.45 18.52 10.22
C GLU A 173 -6.80 17.96 11.61
N ASP A 174 -7.40 16.77 11.70
CA ASP A 174 -7.66 16.06 12.96
C ASP A 174 -6.57 15.03 13.31
N SER A 175 -5.42 15.09 12.63
CA SER A 175 -4.29 14.21 12.92
C SER A 175 -3.47 14.68 14.14
N VAL A 176 -2.91 13.72 14.89
CA VAL A 176 -1.97 14.02 16.01
C VAL A 176 -0.81 14.91 15.54
N SER A 177 -0.31 14.67 14.32
CA SER A 177 0.75 15.46 13.69
C SER A 177 0.32 16.92 13.49
N HIS A 178 -0.90 17.16 13.01
CA HIS A 178 -1.45 18.50 12.83
C HIS A 178 -1.56 19.24 14.18
N TYR A 179 -2.13 18.61 15.21
CA TYR A 179 -2.20 19.19 16.56
C TYR A 179 -0.83 19.53 17.14
N MET A 180 0.17 18.65 16.96
CA MET A 180 1.54 18.92 17.37
C MET A 180 2.16 20.13 16.66
N GLN A 181 1.90 20.27 15.36
CA GLN A 181 2.38 21.40 14.57
C GLN A 181 1.72 22.71 14.99
N LEU A 182 0.39 22.72 15.17
CA LEU A 182 -0.34 23.87 15.71
C LEU A 182 0.20 24.26 17.09
N GLY A 183 0.47 23.29 17.97
CA GLY A 183 1.07 23.54 19.28
C GLY A 183 2.44 24.22 19.18
N LYS A 184 3.33 23.70 18.31
CA LYS A 184 4.64 24.31 18.05
C LYS A 184 4.53 25.74 17.50
N GLN A 185 3.60 25.96 16.56
CA GLN A 185 3.35 27.28 15.98
C GLN A 185 2.84 28.28 17.04
N ARG A 186 1.91 27.87 17.89
CA ARG A 186 1.40 28.70 19.00
C ARG A 186 2.50 29.06 20.00
N THR A 187 3.36 28.11 20.38
CA THR A 187 4.50 28.42 21.27
C THR A 187 5.48 29.38 20.61
N LYS A 188 5.75 29.20 19.31
CA LYS A 188 6.63 30.10 18.56
C LYS A 188 6.05 31.52 18.49
N SER A 189 4.76 31.66 18.20
CA SER A 189 4.10 32.97 18.11
C SER A 189 4.08 33.70 19.46
N ILE A 190 3.82 32.99 20.56
CA ILE A 190 3.88 33.56 21.91
C ILE A 190 5.29 34.06 22.21
N ASN A 191 6.32 33.23 21.97
CA ASN A 191 7.72 33.63 22.21
C ASN A 191 8.15 34.83 21.34
N GLU A 192 7.67 34.93 20.10
CA GLU A 192 7.96 36.07 19.22
C GLU A 192 7.26 37.35 19.68
N GLU A 193 6.01 37.24 20.16
CA GLU A 193 5.26 38.36 20.72
C GLU A 193 5.85 38.86 22.05
N GLU A 194 6.25 37.95 22.95
CA GLU A 194 6.98 38.30 24.18
C GLU A 194 8.30 39.02 23.86
N LYS A 195 9.06 38.54 22.88
CA LYS A 195 10.30 39.22 22.43
C LYS A 195 10.00 40.60 21.85
N ARG A 196 8.94 40.74 21.05
CA ARG A 196 8.55 42.02 20.46
C ARG A 196 8.17 43.04 21.54
N THR A 197 7.27 42.65 22.45
CA THR A 197 6.82 43.51 23.55
C THR A 197 7.97 43.89 24.49
N LEU A 198 8.87 42.95 24.79
CA LEU A 198 10.08 43.24 25.56
C LEU A 198 10.98 44.25 24.83
N ASN A 199 11.20 44.08 23.53
CA ASN A 199 12.01 45.02 22.73
C ASN A 199 11.39 46.42 22.66
N GLU A 200 10.07 46.52 22.50
CA GLU A 200 9.34 47.80 22.52
C GLU A 200 9.47 48.49 23.88
N ALA A 201 9.26 47.77 24.98
CA ALA A 201 9.42 48.32 26.33
C ALA A 201 10.86 48.79 26.62
N LEU A 202 11.87 48.09 26.10
CA LEU A 202 13.27 48.49 26.21
C LEU A 202 13.59 49.77 25.43
N ALA A 203 12.91 50.01 24.30
CA ALA A 203 13.12 51.19 23.47
C ALA A 203 12.57 52.48 24.09
N GLU A 204 11.57 52.39 24.98
CA GLU A 204 11.00 53.53 25.71
C GLU A 204 11.85 53.96 26.92
N LEU A 205 12.78 53.11 27.37
CA LEU A 205 13.65 53.40 28.52
C LEU A 205 14.82 54.32 28.13
N PRO A 206 15.30 55.18 29.06
CA PRO A 206 16.56 55.89 28.88
C PRO A 206 17.71 54.90 28.64
N HIS A 207 18.58 55.21 27.68
CA HIS A 207 19.67 54.33 27.25
C HIS A 207 20.51 53.72 28.40
N PRO A 208 20.85 54.44 29.50
CA PRO A 208 21.58 53.85 30.63
C PRO A 208 20.77 52.78 31.39
N ALA A 209 19.44 52.94 31.49
CA ALA A 209 18.55 52.00 32.16
C ALA A 209 18.33 50.73 31.33
N ALA A 210 18.16 50.86 30.01
CA ALA A 210 18.06 49.72 29.09
C ALA A 210 19.35 48.87 29.08
N VAL A 211 20.53 49.51 29.08
CA VAL A 211 21.83 48.82 29.14
C VAL A 211 22.00 48.05 30.45
N ASN A 212 21.62 48.63 31.59
CA ASN A 212 21.70 47.95 32.89
C ASN A 212 20.75 46.73 32.98
N PHE A 213 19.56 46.80 32.37
CA PHE A 213 18.64 45.67 32.32
C PHE A 213 19.20 44.51 31.47
N ALA A 214 19.79 44.83 30.30
CA ALA A 214 20.41 43.84 29.43
C ALA A 214 21.61 43.15 30.09
N THR A 215 22.48 43.90 30.78
CA THR A 215 23.67 43.36 31.46
C THR A 215 23.36 42.59 32.74
N GLY A 216 22.27 42.94 33.44
CA GLY A 216 21.76 42.21 34.61
C GLY A 216 21.26 40.80 34.27
N ASN A 217 20.67 40.60 33.09
CA ASN A 217 20.29 39.28 32.60
C ASN A 217 21.49 38.41 32.20
N CYS A 218 22.59 39.01 31.72
CA CYS A 218 23.82 38.26 31.38
C CYS A 218 24.49 37.64 32.62
N HIS A 219 24.50 38.33 33.76
CA HIS A 219 25.08 37.80 35.01
C HIS A 219 24.26 36.64 35.62
N ASN A 220 22.94 36.62 35.40
CA ASN A 220 22.08 35.53 35.88
C ASN A 220 22.08 34.30 34.96
N ALA A 221 22.41 34.46 33.67
CA ALA A 221 22.51 33.32 32.75
C ALA A 221 23.75 32.44 33.01
N ASP A 222 24.87 33.03 33.44
CA ASP A 222 26.11 32.29 33.76
C ASP A 222 25.97 31.40 35.01
N LEU A 223 25.10 31.75 35.96
CA LEU A 223 24.84 30.93 37.16
C LEU A 223 24.02 29.66 36.90
N SER A 224 23.48 29.47 35.69
CA SER A 224 22.65 28.30 35.32
C SER A 224 23.40 27.23 34.52
N ARG A 225 24.69 27.43 34.22
CA ARG A 225 25.56 26.47 33.51
C ARG A 225 26.48 25.65 34.44
N ASP A 226 26.47 25.95 35.74
CA ASP A 226 27.34 25.32 36.74
C ASP A 226 26.58 24.38 37.72
N ILE A 227 25.57 23.64 37.24
CA ILE A 227 25.00 22.46 37.93
C ILE A 227 24.77 21.32 36.92
#